data_AF-A0A6M2DM86-F1
#
_entry.id   AF-A0A6M2DM86-F1
#
_cell.length_a   1.000
_cell.length_b   1.000
_cell.length_c   1.000
_cell.angle_alpha   90.00
_cell.angle_beta   90.00
_cell.angle_gamma   90.00
#
_symmetry.space_group_name_H-M   'P 1'
#
loop_
_entity.id
_entity.type
_entity.pdbx_description
1 polymer ?
#
loop_
_entity_poly.entity_id
_entity_poly.type
_entity_poly.pdbx_seq_one_letter_code
_entity_poly.pdbx_strand_id
1 'polypeptide(L)'
;QICVDDGHELSLRYGCQFYEVSAAENFAGVSLAFQSLLREARSVQLLRALPIRRKLGVNSVSKVLGNIFGKNSKGDRKKRPSLSI
;
A
#
# COMPACT_ATOMS: atom_id res chain seq x y z
N GLN A 1 32.06 -3.82 23.24
CA GLN A 1 31.41 -4.43 22.07
C GLN A 1 30.03 -4.92 22.52
N ILE A 2 28.98 -4.63 21.76
CA ILE A 2 27.60 -5.07 22.06
C ILE A 2 27.38 -6.42 21.38
N CYS A 3 26.61 -7.33 21.98
CA CYS A 3 26.29 -8.61 21.35
C CYS A 3 25.38 -8.41 20.14
N VAL A 4 25.61 -9.16 19.07
CA VAL A 4 24.78 -9.11 17.85
C VAL A 4 23.34 -9.48 18.16
N ASP A 5 23.13 -10.40 19.11
CA ASP A 5 21.79 -10.84 19.54
C ASP A 5 20.98 -9.71 20.17
N ASP A 6 21.61 -8.83 20.97
CA ASP A 6 20.94 -7.68 21.58
C ASP A 6 20.44 -6.69 20.50
N GLY A 7 21.28 -6.48 19.47
CA GLY A 7 20.94 -5.66 18.31
C GLY A 7 19.76 -6.23 17.53
N HIS A 8 19.74 -7.55 17.32
CA HIS A 8 18.63 -8.24 16.69
C HIS A 8 17.35 -8.15 17.52
N GLU A 9 17.42 -8.41 18.83
CA GLU A 9 16.26 -8.33 19.73
C GLU A 9 15.61 -6.94 19.68
N LEU A 10 16.42 -5.88 19.77
CA LEU A 10 15.94 -4.50 19.68
C LEU A 10 15.31 -4.21 18.31
N SER A 11 15.93 -4.68 17.23
CA SER A 11 15.41 -4.47 15.87
C SER A 11 14.02 -5.09 15.68
N LEU A 12 13.81 -6.30 16.22
CA LEU A 12 12.53 -6.97 16.20
C LEU A 12 11.51 -6.23 17.07
N ARG A 13 11.92 -5.80 18.26
CA ARG A 13 11.06 -5.06 19.20
C ARG A 13 10.52 -3.76 18.60
N TYR A 14 11.34 -3.04 17.84
CA TYR A 14 10.96 -1.76 17.22
C TYR A 14 10.55 -1.88 15.75
N GLY A 15 10.58 -3.09 15.18
CA GLY A 15 10.19 -3.33 13.79
C GLY A 15 11.08 -2.62 12.77
N CYS A 16 12.38 -2.52 13.04
CA CYS A 16 13.35 -1.91 12.14
C CYS A 16 14.40 -2.93 11.65
N GLN A 17 15.08 -2.61 10.55
CA GLN A 17 16.19 -3.42 10.07
C GLN A 17 17.45 -3.16 10.91
N PHE A 18 18.26 -4.20 11.11
CA PHE A 18 19.55 -4.11 11.79
C PHE A 18 20.64 -4.78 10.94
N TYR A 19 21.80 -4.12 10.87
CA TYR A 19 22.99 -4.59 10.17
C TYR A 19 24.20 -4.36 11.07
N GLU A 20 24.84 -5.42 11.53
CA GLU A 20 26.12 -5.34 12.25
C GLU A 20 27.26 -5.29 11.21
N VAL A 21 27.86 -4.12 11.06
CA VAL A 21 28.91 -3.87 10.07
C VAL A 21 29.95 -2.91 10.65
N SER A 22 31.21 -3.13 10.27
CA SER A 22 32.33 -2.27 10.61
C SER A 22 32.81 -1.54 9.37
N ALA A 23 32.83 -0.20 9.40
CA ALA A 23 33.33 0.61 8.29
C ALA A 23 34.84 0.42 8.06
N ALA A 24 35.58 0.05 9.12
CA ALA A 24 37.02 -0.21 9.03
C ALA A 24 37.33 -1.57 8.38
N GLU A 25 36.40 -2.53 8.46
CA GLU A 25 36.69 -3.94 8.13
C GLU A 25 35.83 -4.48 6.97
N ASN A 26 34.65 -3.90 6.71
CA ASN A 26 33.71 -4.42 5.72
C ASN A 26 32.95 -3.33 4.95
N PHE A 27 33.63 -2.68 4.01
CA PHE A 27 33.03 -1.67 3.13
C PHE A 27 31.83 -2.21 2.33
N ALA A 28 31.87 -3.46 1.88
CA ALA A 28 30.78 -4.07 1.13
C ALA A 28 29.52 -4.23 1.99
N GLY A 29 29.67 -4.66 3.25
CA GLY A 29 28.58 -4.75 4.22
C GLY A 29 27.96 -3.38 4.53
N VAL A 30 28.79 -2.35 4.74
CA VAL A 30 28.31 -0.97 4.92
C VAL A 30 27.52 -0.51 3.69
N SER A 31 28.06 -0.70 2.48
CA SER A 31 27.40 -0.34 1.23
C SER A 31 26.03 -1.03 1.08
N LEU A 32 25.94 -2.32 1.42
CA LEU A 32 24.69 -3.08 1.40
C LEU A 32 23.66 -2.51 2.38
N ALA A 33 24.06 -2.21 3.62
CA ALA A 33 23.18 -1.64 4.64
C ALA A 33 22.57 -0.31 4.18
N PHE A 34 23.39 0.59 3.61
CA PHE A 34 22.91 1.86 3.06
C PHE A 34 21.99 1.67 1.85
N GLN A 35 22.33 0.77 0.92
CA GLN A 35 21.48 0.49 -0.24
C GLN A 35 20.11 -0.07 0.15
N SER A 36 20.06 -0.97 1.13
CA SER A 36 18.81 -1.50 1.68
C SER A 36 17.93 -0.39 2.27
N LEU A 37 18.52 0.52 3.04
CA LEU A 37 17.81 1.66 3.63
C LEU A 37 17.23 2.60 2.56
N LEU A 38 18.03 2.96 1.55
CA LEU A 38 17.59 3.83 0.45
C LEU A 38 16.44 3.20 -0.35
N ARG A 39 16.53 1.89 -0.61
CA ARG A 39 15.47 1.14 -1.30
C ARG A 39 14.17 1.16 -0.52
N GLU A 40 14.23 0.94 0.79
CA GLU A 40 13.06 0.99 1.68
C GLU A 40 12.45 2.39 1.72
N ALA A 41 13.27 3.43 1.95
CA ALA A 41 12.80 4.82 1.99
C ALA A 41 12.08 5.22 0.69
N ARG A 42 12.65 4.83 -0.47
CA ARG A 42 12.03 5.06 -1.78
C ARG A 42 10.72 4.29 -1.94
N SER A 43 10.66 3.02 -1.50
CA SER A 43 9.44 2.22 -1.51
C SER A 43 8.32 2.90 -0.71
N VAL A 44 8.62 3.34 0.52
CA VAL A 44 7.66 4.02 1.39
C VAL A 44 7.21 5.34 0.78
N GLN A 45 8.14 6.12 0.19
CA GLN A 45 7.81 7.36 -0.50
C GLN A 45 6.85 7.11 -1.66
N LEU A 46 7.11 6.08 -2.49
CA LEU A 46 6.23 5.72 -3.60
C LEU A 46 4.85 5.29 -3.10
N LEU A 47 4.78 4.45 -2.06
CA LEU A 47 3.51 4.03 -1.45
C LEU A 47 2.70 5.22 -0.95
N ARG A 48 3.35 6.22 -0.35
CA ARG A 48 2.70 7.46 0.10
C ARG A 48 2.29 8.38 -1.05
N ALA A 49 3.03 8.36 -2.15
CA ALA A 49 2.74 9.15 -3.35
C ALA A 49 1.63 8.55 -4.21
N LEU A 50 1.32 7.25 -4.04
CA LEU A 50 0.14 6.68 -4.68
C LEU A 50 -1.09 7.46 -4.22
N PRO A 51 -1.98 7.87 -5.16
CA PRO A 51 -3.23 8.49 -4.76
C PRO A 51 -3.93 7.52 -3.83
N ILE A 52 -4.16 7.93 -2.58
CA ILE A 52 -5.03 7.24 -1.63
C ILE A 52 -6.26 6.89 -2.46
N ARG A 53 -6.48 5.60 -2.74
CA ARG A 53 -7.74 5.18 -3.33
C ARG A 53 -8.79 5.58 -2.30
N ARG A 54 -9.35 6.78 -2.44
CA ARG A 54 -10.62 7.18 -1.84
C ARG A 54 -11.48 5.98 -2.10
N LYS A 55 -11.83 5.23 -1.05
CA LYS A 55 -12.64 4.02 -1.12
C LYS A 55 -13.63 4.24 -2.24
N LEU A 56 -13.43 3.55 -3.38
CA LEU A 56 -14.46 3.53 -4.41
C LEU A 56 -15.68 3.12 -3.62
N GLY A 57 -16.64 4.03 -3.52
CA GLY A 57 -17.75 3.91 -2.59
C GLY A 57 -18.27 2.49 -2.66
N VAL A 58 -18.65 1.95 -1.52
CA VAL A 58 -19.42 0.70 -1.40
C VAL A 58 -20.76 0.94 -2.10
N ASN A 59 -20.71 1.10 -3.42
CA ASN A 59 -21.81 1.27 -4.32
C ASN A 59 -22.13 -0.14 -4.79
N SER A 60 -22.73 -0.85 -3.84
CA SER A 60 -23.86 -1.71 -4.12
C SER A 60 -23.54 -2.85 -5.10
N VAL A 61 -23.05 -3.96 -4.55
CA VAL A 61 -23.31 -5.30 -5.10
C VAL A 61 -24.80 -5.50 -5.47
N SER A 62 -25.73 -4.73 -4.89
CA SER A 62 -27.13 -4.68 -5.29
C SER A 62 -27.37 -4.18 -6.73
N LYS A 63 -26.49 -3.35 -7.31
CA LYS A 63 -26.58 -2.95 -8.74
C LYS A 63 -26.15 -4.08 -9.69
N VAL A 64 -25.23 -4.95 -9.27
CA VAL A 64 -24.74 -6.05 -10.12
C VAL A 64 -25.75 -7.20 -10.18
N LEU A 65 -26.46 -7.48 -9.08
CA LEU A 65 -27.53 -8.49 -9.06
C LEU A 65 -28.74 -8.09 -9.91
N GLY A 66 -29.06 -6.79 -10.00
CA GLY A 66 -30.16 -6.28 -10.83
C GLY A 66 -29.97 -6.50 -12.34
N ASN A 67 -28.73 -6.58 -12.82
CA ASN A 67 -28.43 -6.86 -14.23
C ASN A 67 -28.48 -8.36 -14.58
N ILE A 68 -28.39 -9.26 -13.58
CA ILE A 68 -28.45 -10.71 -13.79
C ILE A 68 -29.90 -11.22 -13.66
N PHE A 69 -30.71 -10.57 -12.83
CA PHE A 69 -32.13 -10.91 -12.61
C PHE A 69 -33.12 -9.99 -13.35
N GLY A 70 -32.68 -9.33 -14.41
CA GLY A 70 -33.53 -8.46 -15.22
C GLY A 70 -34.56 -9.25 -16.05
N LYS A 71 -35.74 -9.53 -15.49
CA LYS A 71 -37.01 -9.55 -16.26
C LYS A 71 -38.23 -9.69 -15.35
N ASN A 72 -39.01 -8.60 -15.25
CA ASN A 72 -40.47 -8.53 -15.37
C ASN A 72 -41.05 -7.48 -14.42
N SER A 73 -41.02 -6.21 -14.82
CA SER A 73 -42.12 -5.31 -14.47
C SER A 73 -42.40 -4.37 -15.63
N LYS A 74 -43.60 -4.54 -16.18
CA LYS A 74 -44.25 -3.59 -17.07
C LYS A 74 -44.42 -2.26 -16.32
N GLY A 75 -44.06 -1.17 -16.99
CA GLY A 75 -44.50 0.18 -16.64
C GLY A 75 -43.61 0.90 -15.63
N ASP A 76 -42.78 1.82 -16.13
CA ASP A 76 -42.88 3.19 -15.66
C ASP A 76 -42.17 4.18 -16.60
N ARG A 77 -42.93 5.18 -17.07
CA ARG A 77 -42.41 6.32 -17.82
C ARG A 77 -41.60 7.19 -16.87
N LYS A 78 -40.27 7.16 -16.91
CA LYS A 78 -39.44 8.21 -16.28
C LYS A 78 -38.56 8.91 -17.32
N LYS A 79 -38.82 10.23 -17.38
CA LYS A 79 -38.41 11.21 -18.38
C LYS A 79 -36.89 11.28 -18.53
N ARG A 80 -36.42 11.46 -19.77
CA ARG A 80 -35.02 11.82 -20.09
C ARG A 80 -34.65 13.11 -19.33
N PRO A 81 -33.46 13.21 -18.71
CA PRO A 81 -32.97 14.50 -18.25
C PRO A 81 -32.54 15.31 -19.49
N SER A 82 -33.10 16.52 -19.65
CA SER A 82 -32.59 17.49 -20.61
C SER A 82 -31.24 18.02 -20.11
N LEU A 83 -30.21 17.87 -20.93
CA LEU A 83 -28.94 18.56 -20.73
C LEU A 83 -29.03 19.92 -21.44
N SER A 84 -28.97 21.01 -20.67
CA SER A 84 -28.55 22.31 -21.19
C SER A 84 -27.03 22.39 -21.11
N ILE A 85 -26.40 22.80 -22.22
CA ILE A 85 -24.97 23.18 -22.31
C ILE A 85 -24.75 24.44 -21.48
#